data_AF-A0A552D111-F1
#
_entry.id   AF-A0A552D111-F1
#
_cell.length_a   1.000
_cell.length_b   1.000
_cell.length_c   1.000
_cell.angle_alpha   90.00
_cell.angle_beta   90.00
_cell.angle_gamma   90.00
#
_symmetry.space_group_name_H-M   'P 1'
#
loop_
_entity.id
_entity.type
_entity.pdbx_description
1 polymer ?
#
loop_
_entity_poly.entity_id
_entity_poly.type
_entity_poly.pdbx_seq_one_letter_code
_entity_poly.pdbx_strand_id
1 'polypeptide(L)'
;MNIYFLVEGRSTEKKLYTAWLTYLIPEFKRVDFYDQVNHNNYFLISGNGYPSILDEGIPNAIDKIQEVSKYNYLVICLDADEDTVEEREQYVNDFITKHITIPAQLEIVIIIQNRCIETWLLGNRTIFNSKQPLQQRLLADYVQHYDVYENDPELMGRFNCRNHADFHFAYLKSIFKDKGLSYSKKFPGEAQEQYYLNQLKKRIDKTEHLKTFQKFINFCDNIRQNFR
;
A
#
# COMPACT_ATOMS: atom_id res chain seq x y z
N MET A 1 -10.79 7.04 -18.42
CA MET A 1 -9.92 5.90 -18.09
C MET A 1 -10.54 5.09 -16.96
N ASN A 2 -10.41 3.77 -16.90
CA ASN A 2 -10.90 2.97 -15.76
C ASN A 2 -9.81 2.06 -15.19
N ILE A 3 -9.78 1.93 -13.85
CA ILE A 3 -8.70 1.26 -13.12
C ILE A 3 -9.28 0.13 -12.24
N TYR A 4 -8.69 -1.05 -12.33
CA TYR A 4 -8.99 -2.18 -11.45
C TYR A 4 -7.86 -2.32 -10.42
N PHE A 5 -8.16 -2.13 -9.14
CA PHE A 5 -7.20 -2.36 -8.04
C PHE A 5 -7.45 -3.72 -7.40
N LEU A 6 -6.42 -4.56 -7.38
CA LEU A 6 -6.37 -5.82 -6.65
C LEU A 6 -5.35 -5.67 -5.52
N VAL A 7 -5.82 -5.65 -4.27
CA VAL A 7 -4.96 -5.46 -3.07
C VAL A 7 -4.92 -6.73 -2.25
N GLU A 8 -3.80 -7.05 -1.60
CA GLU A 8 -3.63 -8.31 -0.87
C GLU A 8 -4.55 -8.46 0.34
N GLY A 9 -4.45 -7.52 1.28
CA GLY A 9 -5.07 -7.49 2.59
C GLY A 9 -6.56 -7.20 2.58
N ARG A 10 -7.30 -7.96 3.40
CA ARG A 10 -8.77 -7.89 3.49
C ARG A 10 -9.32 -6.61 4.14
N SER A 11 -8.51 -5.88 4.91
CA SER A 11 -9.00 -4.77 5.75
C SER A 11 -8.17 -3.49 5.62
N THR A 12 -6.91 -3.50 6.04
CA THR A 12 -6.09 -2.27 6.15
C THR A 12 -5.95 -1.57 4.81
N GLU A 13 -5.37 -2.27 3.83
CA GLU A 13 -5.12 -1.73 2.49
C GLU A 13 -6.39 -1.27 1.80
N LYS A 14 -7.45 -2.10 1.82
CA LYS A 14 -8.75 -1.74 1.24
C LYS A 14 -9.24 -0.39 1.76
N LYS A 15 -9.07 -0.11 3.06
CA LYS A 15 -9.49 1.15 3.68
C LYS A 15 -8.54 2.30 3.34
N LEU A 16 -7.23 2.07 3.47
CA LEU A 16 -6.21 3.09 3.19
C LEU A 16 -6.22 3.51 1.72
N TYR A 17 -6.14 2.57 0.79
CA TYR A 17 -6.19 2.89 -0.64
C TYR A 17 -7.50 3.57 -1.01
N THR A 18 -8.65 3.09 -0.52
CA THR A 18 -9.93 3.79 -0.78
C THR A 18 -9.86 5.25 -0.33
N ALA A 19 -9.41 5.52 0.90
CA ALA A 19 -9.31 6.88 1.43
C ALA A 19 -8.28 7.71 0.65
N TRP A 20 -7.07 7.20 0.47
CA TRP A 20 -5.98 7.92 -0.20
C TRP A 20 -6.27 8.23 -1.66
N LEU A 21 -6.91 7.32 -2.40
CA LEU A 21 -7.27 7.58 -3.80
C LEU A 21 -8.24 8.76 -3.95
N THR A 22 -9.09 9.05 -2.94
CA THR A 22 -9.93 10.27 -2.97
C THR A 22 -9.13 11.57 -2.94
N TYR A 23 -7.90 11.53 -2.41
CA TYR A 23 -7.01 12.69 -2.36
C TYR A 23 -6.01 12.71 -3.52
N LEU A 24 -5.57 11.53 -3.98
CA LEU A 24 -4.53 11.38 -5.00
C LEU A 24 -5.07 11.51 -6.42
N ILE A 25 -6.23 10.91 -6.69
CA ILE A 25 -6.89 10.93 -8.00
C ILE A 25 -8.38 11.32 -7.84
N PRO A 26 -8.67 12.52 -7.29
CA PRO A 26 -10.05 12.94 -6.94
C PRO A 26 -11.02 12.95 -8.13
N GLU A 27 -10.50 12.98 -9.35
CA GLU A 27 -11.27 12.93 -10.58
C GLU A 27 -11.84 11.52 -10.88
N PHE A 28 -11.38 10.49 -10.15
CA PHE A 28 -11.84 9.11 -10.28
C PHE A 28 -12.87 8.74 -9.20
N LYS A 29 -14.01 8.20 -9.62
CA LYS A 29 -15.08 7.74 -8.72
C LYS A 29 -15.00 6.24 -8.51
N ARG A 30 -15.03 5.81 -7.25
CA ARG A 30 -15.15 4.39 -6.91
C ARG A 30 -16.49 3.83 -7.39
N VAL A 31 -16.50 2.62 -7.92
CA VAL A 31 -17.71 1.80 -8.12
C VAL A 31 -17.71 0.59 -7.18
N ASP A 32 -18.90 0.08 -6.86
CA ASP A 32 -19.07 -1.02 -5.91
C ASP A 32 -18.89 -2.39 -6.57
N PHE A 33 -19.15 -2.48 -7.88
CA PHE A 33 -19.00 -3.71 -8.67
C PHE A 33 -18.14 -3.46 -9.92
N TYR A 34 -17.47 -4.51 -10.38
CA TYR A 34 -16.49 -4.43 -11.46
C TYR A 34 -17.10 -4.05 -12.81
N ASP A 35 -18.38 -4.37 -13.04
CA ASP A 35 -19.11 -4.12 -14.27
C ASP A 35 -19.77 -2.73 -14.34
N GLN A 36 -19.75 -1.97 -13.24
CA GLN A 36 -20.32 -0.63 -13.16
C GLN A 36 -19.42 0.48 -13.71
N VAL A 37 -18.19 0.15 -14.11
CA VAL A 37 -17.26 1.14 -14.66
C VAL A 37 -17.75 1.70 -16.00
N ASN A 38 -17.57 3.01 -16.17
CA ASN A 38 -17.85 3.70 -17.41
C ASN A 38 -16.70 4.65 -17.78
N HIS A 39 -16.55 5.76 -17.04
CA HIS A 39 -15.52 6.75 -17.32
C HIS A 39 -14.99 7.34 -16.02
N ASN A 40 -13.66 7.29 -15.86
CA ASN A 40 -12.92 7.74 -14.66
C ASN A 40 -13.46 7.05 -13.43
N ASN A 41 -13.61 5.74 -13.53
CA ASN A 41 -13.98 4.90 -12.43
C ASN A 41 -12.79 4.07 -11.96
N TYR A 42 -12.79 3.76 -10.67
CA TYR A 42 -11.96 2.67 -10.18
C TYR A 42 -12.80 1.66 -9.43
N PHE A 43 -12.46 0.40 -9.59
CA PHE A 43 -12.95 -0.69 -8.77
C PHE A 43 -11.81 -1.18 -7.89
N LEU A 44 -12.10 -1.56 -6.64
CA LEU A 44 -11.09 -2.04 -5.70
C LEU A 44 -11.61 -3.24 -4.92
N ILE A 45 -10.86 -4.35 -5.02
CA ILE A 45 -11.16 -5.61 -4.34
C ILE A 45 -9.92 -6.17 -3.65
N SER A 46 -10.13 -7.00 -2.62
CA SER A 46 -9.05 -7.74 -1.97
C SER A 46 -8.87 -9.13 -2.61
N GLY A 47 -7.62 -9.51 -2.83
CA GLY A 47 -7.20 -10.85 -3.26
C GLY A 47 -7.13 -11.88 -2.13
N ASN A 48 -7.59 -11.52 -0.92
CA ASN A 48 -7.73 -12.40 0.24
C ASN A 48 -6.42 -12.92 0.87
N GLY A 49 -5.28 -12.27 0.61
CA GLY A 49 -3.96 -12.63 1.11
C GLY A 49 -3.17 -13.53 0.16
N TYR A 50 -1.87 -13.70 0.43
CA TYR A 50 -1.04 -14.68 -0.26
C TYR A 50 -1.28 -16.13 0.22
N PRO A 51 -1.24 -17.15 -0.65
CA PRO A 51 -1.02 -17.09 -2.11
C PRO A 51 -2.29 -16.82 -2.92
N SER A 52 -3.47 -16.75 -2.31
CA SER A 52 -4.76 -16.63 -3.01
C SER A 52 -4.85 -15.44 -3.97
N ILE A 53 -4.22 -14.31 -3.65
CA ILE A 53 -4.17 -13.16 -4.56
C ILE A 53 -3.50 -13.51 -5.90
N LEU A 54 -2.50 -14.39 -5.89
CA LEU A 54 -1.79 -14.83 -7.07
C LEU A 54 -2.62 -15.89 -7.82
N ASP A 55 -2.91 -17.01 -7.14
CA ASP A 55 -3.48 -18.21 -7.76
C ASP A 55 -4.94 -18.03 -8.20
N GLU A 56 -5.69 -17.20 -7.48
CA GLU A 56 -7.12 -16.95 -7.75
C GLU A 56 -7.38 -15.49 -8.09
N GLY A 57 -6.77 -14.55 -7.36
CA GLY A 57 -7.05 -13.13 -7.48
C GLY A 57 -6.70 -12.54 -8.85
N ILE A 58 -5.48 -12.80 -9.34
CA ILE A 58 -5.02 -12.30 -10.64
C ILE A 58 -5.83 -12.91 -11.79
N PRO A 59 -6.00 -14.25 -11.91
CA PRO A 59 -6.84 -14.84 -12.95
C PRO A 59 -8.26 -14.29 -12.95
N ASN A 60 -8.92 -14.25 -11.78
CA ASN A 60 -10.28 -13.74 -11.67
C ASN A 60 -10.37 -12.26 -12.07
N ALA A 61 -9.40 -11.42 -11.67
CA ALA A 61 -9.38 -10.01 -12.05
C ALA A 61 -9.27 -9.85 -13.57
N ILE A 62 -8.43 -10.66 -14.22
CA ILE A 62 -8.26 -10.64 -15.68
C ILE A 62 -9.54 -11.07 -16.38
N ASP A 63 -10.18 -12.16 -15.94
CA ASP A 63 -11.46 -12.63 -16.50
C ASP A 63 -12.53 -11.54 -16.42
N LYS A 64 -12.63 -10.86 -15.26
CA LYS A 64 -13.58 -9.74 -15.06
C LYS A 64 -13.26 -8.53 -15.91
N ILE A 65 -11.98 -8.22 -16.09
CA ILE A 65 -11.53 -7.13 -16.96
C ILE A 65 -11.87 -7.43 -18.42
N GLN A 66 -11.64 -8.66 -18.88
CA GLN A 66 -11.98 -9.10 -20.23
C GLN A 66 -13.50 -9.07 -20.48
N GLU A 67 -14.29 -9.57 -19.53
CA GLU A 67 -15.75 -9.56 -19.56
C GLU A 67 -16.31 -8.15 -19.78
N VAL A 68 -15.76 -7.16 -19.07
CA VAL A 68 -16.24 -5.76 -19.15
C VAL A 68 -15.60 -4.99 -20.31
N SER A 69 -14.35 -5.29 -20.67
CA SER A 69 -13.60 -4.65 -21.77
C SER A 69 -13.51 -3.11 -21.71
N LYS A 70 -13.66 -2.51 -20.52
CA LYS A 70 -13.57 -1.04 -20.30
C LYS A 70 -12.41 -0.60 -19.41
N TYR A 71 -11.65 -1.54 -18.86
CA TYR A 71 -10.50 -1.23 -18.01
C TYR A 71 -9.26 -0.93 -18.83
N ASN A 72 -8.50 0.05 -18.38
CA ASN A 72 -7.21 0.43 -18.97
C ASN A 72 -6.05 -0.06 -18.11
N TYR A 73 -6.26 -0.17 -16.79
CA TYR A 73 -5.23 -0.54 -15.84
C TYR A 73 -5.71 -1.68 -14.92
N LEU A 74 -4.82 -2.64 -14.68
CA LEU A 74 -4.86 -3.55 -13.53
C LEU A 74 -3.69 -3.19 -12.61
N VAL A 75 -4.00 -2.68 -11.43
CA VAL A 75 -3.01 -2.34 -10.40
C VAL A 75 -3.04 -3.45 -9.34
N ILE A 76 -1.93 -4.14 -9.17
CA ILE A 76 -1.76 -5.24 -8.23
C ILE A 76 -0.90 -4.73 -7.07
N CYS A 77 -1.47 -4.61 -5.88
CA CYS A 77 -0.79 -4.18 -4.67
C CYS A 77 -0.54 -5.39 -3.75
N LEU A 78 0.71 -5.63 -3.38
CA LEU A 78 1.13 -6.81 -2.61
C LEU A 78 2.14 -6.44 -1.53
N ASP A 79 2.10 -7.16 -0.41
CA ASP A 79 3.16 -7.14 0.59
C ASP A 79 4.36 -7.95 0.06
N ALA A 80 5.59 -7.47 0.32
CA ALA A 80 6.79 -8.28 0.10
C ALA A 80 6.96 -9.35 1.19
N ASP A 81 6.32 -9.14 2.36
CA ASP A 81 6.51 -9.96 3.56
C ASP A 81 8.00 -10.16 3.88
N GLU A 82 8.49 -11.40 3.75
CA GLU A 82 9.86 -11.78 4.04
C GLU A 82 10.75 -11.79 2.78
N ASP A 83 10.18 -11.71 1.59
CA ASP A 83 10.93 -11.60 0.33
C ASP A 83 11.49 -10.19 0.16
N THR A 84 12.46 -10.03 -0.74
CA THR A 84 12.81 -8.71 -1.26
C THR A 84 11.72 -8.18 -2.21
N VAL A 85 11.73 -6.86 -2.43
CA VAL A 85 10.81 -6.21 -3.37
C VAL A 85 10.99 -6.78 -4.78
N GLU A 86 12.24 -6.97 -5.19
CA GLU A 86 12.63 -7.48 -6.49
C GLU A 86 12.21 -8.94 -6.68
N GLU A 87 12.42 -9.81 -5.69
CA GLU A 87 11.98 -11.21 -5.75
C GLU A 87 10.46 -11.32 -5.87
N ARG A 88 9.71 -10.56 -5.06
CA ARG A 88 8.25 -10.57 -5.10
C ARG A 88 7.72 -10.02 -6.44
N GLU A 89 8.28 -8.93 -6.94
CA GLU A 89 7.91 -8.36 -8.24
C GLU A 89 8.24 -9.34 -9.39
N GLN A 90 9.41 -9.97 -9.37
CA GLN A 90 9.78 -10.96 -10.38
C GLN A 90 8.84 -12.16 -10.36
N TYR A 91 8.50 -12.66 -9.17
CA TYR A 91 7.60 -13.80 -9.02
C TYR A 91 6.21 -13.53 -9.62
N VAL A 92 5.65 -12.34 -9.37
CA VAL A 92 4.35 -11.94 -9.93
C VAL A 92 4.43 -11.78 -11.44
N ASN A 93 5.48 -11.14 -11.95
CA ASN A 93 5.71 -11.01 -13.40
C ASN A 93 5.83 -12.38 -14.08
N ASP A 94 6.57 -13.30 -13.47
CA ASP A 94 6.73 -14.67 -13.95
C ASP A 94 5.39 -15.40 -14.01
N PHE A 95 4.57 -15.26 -12.95
CA PHE A 95 3.24 -15.86 -12.91
C PHE A 95 2.35 -15.33 -14.03
N ILE A 96 2.27 -14.00 -14.18
CA ILE A 96 1.46 -13.35 -15.21
C ILE A 96 1.92 -13.81 -16.60
N THR A 97 3.22 -13.77 -16.87
CA THR A 97 3.78 -14.15 -18.18
C THR A 97 3.52 -15.62 -18.53
N LYS A 98 3.53 -16.51 -17.53
CA LYS A 98 3.35 -17.96 -17.75
C LYS A 98 1.88 -18.38 -17.85
N HIS A 99 0.98 -17.70 -17.15
CA HIS A 99 -0.38 -18.19 -16.94
C HIS A 99 -1.49 -17.29 -17.49
N ILE A 100 -1.19 -16.04 -17.83
CA ILE A 100 -2.20 -15.02 -18.15
C ILE A 100 -2.02 -14.49 -19.57
N THR A 101 -3.10 -14.46 -20.33
CA THR A 101 -3.15 -13.71 -21.60
C THR A 101 -3.64 -12.30 -21.34
N ILE A 102 -2.75 -11.32 -21.46
CA ILE A 102 -3.07 -9.90 -21.20
C ILE A 102 -3.82 -9.30 -22.40
N PRO A 103 -4.98 -8.65 -22.19
CA PRO A 103 -5.66 -7.90 -23.24
C PRO A 103 -4.78 -6.76 -23.79
N ALA A 104 -4.79 -6.54 -25.11
CA ALA A 104 -3.87 -5.60 -25.78
C ALA A 104 -3.90 -4.16 -25.22
N GLN A 105 -5.06 -3.71 -24.74
CA GLN A 105 -5.28 -2.38 -24.19
C GLN A 105 -5.14 -2.29 -22.66
N LEU A 106 -4.79 -3.39 -21.98
CA LEU A 106 -4.65 -3.44 -20.53
C LEU A 106 -3.19 -3.25 -20.11
N GLU A 107 -2.93 -2.21 -19.32
CA GLU A 107 -1.65 -2.02 -18.65
C GLU A 107 -1.68 -2.66 -17.25
N ILE A 108 -0.69 -3.49 -16.94
CA ILE A 108 -0.53 -4.07 -15.61
C ILE A 108 0.54 -3.30 -14.84
N VAL A 109 0.18 -2.85 -13.63
CA VAL A 109 1.07 -2.14 -12.72
C VAL A 109 1.21 -2.92 -11.43
N ILE A 110 2.44 -3.29 -11.07
CA ILE A 110 2.73 -4.03 -9.83
C ILE A 110 3.31 -3.05 -8.80
N ILE A 111 2.63 -2.92 -7.66
CA ILE A 111 3.03 -2.12 -6.51
C ILE A 111 3.33 -3.06 -5.35
N ILE A 112 4.60 -3.31 -5.11
CA ILE A 112 5.04 -4.08 -3.93
C ILE A 112 5.23 -3.13 -2.76
N GLN A 113 4.78 -3.50 -1.57
CA GLN A 113 5.02 -2.78 -0.32
C GLN A 113 6.19 -3.47 0.38
N ASN A 114 7.30 -2.75 0.59
CA ASN A 114 8.45 -3.36 1.25
C ASN A 114 8.10 -3.74 2.70
N ARG A 115 8.11 -5.05 2.95
CA ARG A 115 7.50 -5.75 4.09
C ARG A 115 5.97 -5.70 4.14
N CYS A 116 5.37 -4.54 4.39
CA CYS A 116 3.91 -4.40 4.51
C CYS A 116 3.43 -2.94 4.48
N ILE A 117 2.12 -2.71 4.40
CA ILE A 117 1.55 -1.34 4.42
C ILE A 117 1.92 -0.55 5.68
N GLU A 118 2.03 -1.22 6.83
CA GLU A 118 2.43 -0.57 8.08
C GLU A 118 3.84 0.02 8.01
N THR A 119 4.73 -0.55 7.18
CA THR A 119 6.05 0.01 6.89
C THR A 119 5.94 1.42 6.32
N TRP A 120 5.04 1.64 5.35
CA TRP A 120 4.81 2.96 4.78
C TRP A 120 4.28 3.93 5.82
N LEU A 121 3.36 3.48 6.67
CA LEU A 121 2.75 4.32 7.71
C LEU A 121 3.76 4.80 8.75
N LEU A 122 4.76 3.99 9.10
CA LEU A 122 5.90 4.39 9.96
C LEU A 122 6.72 5.55 9.39
N GLY A 123 6.53 5.85 8.10
CA GLY A 123 7.10 6.99 7.41
C GLY A 123 6.71 8.36 7.97
N ASN A 124 5.62 8.48 8.71
CA ASN A 124 5.10 9.79 9.13
C ASN A 124 5.93 10.42 10.27
N ARG A 125 6.82 11.35 9.91
CA ARG A 125 7.69 12.08 10.86
C ARG A 125 6.99 13.14 11.72
N THR A 126 5.68 13.36 11.52
CA THR A 126 4.89 14.28 12.36
C THR A 126 4.19 13.52 13.49
N ILE A 127 3.58 12.37 13.20
CA ILE A 127 2.96 11.56 14.24
C ILE A 127 4.02 10.95 15.18
N PHE A 128 5.24 10.71 14.67
CA PHE A 128 6.36 10.24 15.46
C PHE A 128 7.60 11.10 15.25
N ASN A 129 8.23 11.52 16.36
CA ASN A 129 9.49 12.24 16.39
C ASN A 129 10.30 11.75 17.59
N SER A 130 11.37 11.00 17.34
CA SER A 130 12.23 10.39 18.37
C SER A 130 12.99 11.41 19.22
N LYS A 131 13.04 12.69 18.80
CA LYS A 131 13.64 13.79 19.57
C LYS A 131 12.72 14.31 20.69
N GLN A 132 11.45 13.89 20.69
CA GLN A 132 10.52 14.22 21.77
C GLN A 132 10.54 13.15 22.87
N PRO A 133 10.24 13.50 24.13
CA PRO A 133 10.12 12.52 25.20
C PRO A 133 9.06 11.45 24.87
N LEU A 134 9.46 10.19 24.94
CA LEU A 134 8.58 9.03 24.76
C LEU A 134 7.90 8.68 26.08
N GLN A 135 6.60 8.41 26.07
CA GLN A 135 5.85 8.06 27.26
C GLN A 135 5.93 6.55 27.56
N GLN A 136 6.12 5.74 26.52
CA GLN A 136 6.12 4.29 26.63
C GLN A 136 7.54 3.70 26.53
N ARG A 137 7.93 2.91 27.54
CA ARG A 137 9.20 2.16 27.55
C ARG A 137 9.35 1.25 26.34
N LEU A 138 8.29 0.53 25.96
CA LEU A 138 8.31 -0.37 24.80
C LEU A 138 8.63 0.36 23.50
N LEU A 139 8.09 1.59 23.32
CA LEU A 139 8.41 2.41 22.17
C LEU A 139 9.87 2.87 22.20
N ALA A 140 10.40 3.20 23.38
CA ALA A 140 11.82 3.53 23.52
C ALA A 140 12.73 2.35 23.12
N ASP A 141 12.37 1.12 23.50
CA ASP A 141 13.11 -0.08 23.08
C ASP A 141 13.07 -0.26 21.55
N TYR A 142 11.93 0.01 20.90
CA TYR A 142 11.81 -0.05 19.44
C TYR A 142 12.64 1.01 18.74
N VAL A 143 12.67 2.24 19.27
CA VAL A 143 13.48 3.35 18.74
C VAL A 143 14.97 3.06 18.90
N GLN A 144 15.37 2.48 20.04
CA GLN A 144 16.74 2.05 20.26
C GLN A 144 17.17 0.97 19.26
N HIS A 145 16.28 0.04 18.92
CA HIS A 145 16.53 -0.95 17.89
C HIS A 145 16.60 -0.33 16.49
N TYR A 146 15.62 0.51 16.14
CA TYR A 146 15.55 1.18 14.85
C TYR A 146 14.71 2.47 14.94
N ASP A 147 15.36 3.62 14.73
CA ASP A 147 14.67 4.90 14.74
C ASP A 147 14.07 5.22 13.36
N VAL A 148 12.75 5.01 13.20
CA VAL A 148 12.02 5.28 11.96
C VAL A 148 11.82 6.77 11.67
N TYR A 149 12.08 7.66 12.64
CA TYR A 149 12.06 9.10 12.40
C TYR A 149 13.26 9.51 11.55
N GLU A 150 14.46 9.04 11.93
CA GLU A 150 15.72 9.33 11.25
C GLU A 150 16.00 8.41 10.06
N ASN A 151 15.66 7.12 10.15
CA ASN A 151 16.01 6.10 9.15
C ASN A 151 14.81 5.64 8.32
N ASP A 152 15.04 5.08 7.13
CA ASP A 152 13.99 4.59 6.23
C ASP A 152 13.26 3.36 6.81
N PRO A 153 11.94 3.41 7.07
CA PRO A 153 11.19 2.26 7.56
C PRO A 153 11.28 1.04 6.64
N GLU A 154 11.46 1.23 5.32
CA GLU A 154 11.61 0.11 4.38
C GLU A 154 12.91 -0.69 4.56
N LEU A 155 13.88 -0.14 5.29
CA LEU A 155 15.12 -0.82 5.66
C LEU A 155 15.09 -1.36 7.10
N MET A 156 13.94 -1.24 7.77
CA MET A 156 13.79 -1.72 9.14
C MET A 156 13.74 -3.25 9.19
N GLY A 157 14.55 -3.84 10.06
CA GLY A 157 14.50 -5.27 10.36
C GLY A 157 13.42 -5.61 11.39
N ARG A 158 13.33 -6.88 11.79
CA ARG A 158 12.42 -7.33 12.87
C ARG A 158 13.06 -7.25 14.26
N PHE A 159 12.24 -7.00 15.28
CA PHE A 159 12.65 -7.03 16.69
C PHE A 159 11.68 -7.86 17.55
N ASN A 160 12.18 -8.96 18.14
CA ASN A 160 11.44 -9.83 19.07
C ASN A 160 10.03 -10.27 18.61
N CYS A 161 9.81 -10.31 17.29
CA CYS A 161 8.57 -10.76 16.66
C CYS A 161 8.87 -11.88 15.65
N ARG A 162 7.81 -12.57 15.19
CA ARG A 162 7.96 -13.73 14.31
C ARG A 162 8.51 -13.33 12.93
N ASN A 163 7.97 -12.24 12.38
CA ASN A 163 8.29 -11.72 11.05
C ASN A 163 8.35 -10.19 11.07
N HIS A 164 8.72 -9.57 9.95
CA HIS A 164 8.82 -8.11 9.82
C HIS A 164 7.46 -7.43 10.01
N ALA A 165 6.42 -7.94 9.34
CA ALA A 165 5.07 -7.36 9.39
C ALA A 165 4.50 -7.26 10.82
N ASP A 166 4.71 -8.29 11.65
CA ASP A 166 4.31 -8.32 13.06
C ASP A 166 5.01 -7.21 13.86
N PHE A 167 6.32 -7.03 13.64
CA PHE A 167 7.08 -5.98 14.31
C PHE A 167 6.67 -4.58 13.83
N HIS A 168 6.54 -4.38 12.51
CA HIS A 168 6.20 -3.09 11.93
C HIS A 168 4.80 -2.64 12.40
N PHE A 169 3.85 -3.59 12.46
CA PHE A 169 2.54 -3.38 13.05
C PHE A 169 2.61 -3.02 14.54
N ALA A 170 3.40 -3.76 15.34
CA ALA A 170 3.55 -3.50 16.78
C ALA A 170 4.19 -2.13 17.07
N TYR A 171 5.19 -1.74 16.27
CA TYR A 171 5.85 -0.43 16.35
C TYR A 171 4.85 0.68 16.02
N LEU A 172 4.14 0.59 14.90
CA LEU A 172 3.16 1.59 14.50
C LEU A 172 2.07 1.76 15.56
N LYS A 173 1.56 0.64 16.10
CA LYS A 173 0.56 0.66 17.17
C LYS A 173 1.10 1.32 18.43
N SER A 174 2.38 1.12 18.76
CA SER A 174 3.02 1.75 19.92
C SER A 174 3.19 3.27 19.73
N ILE A 175 3.53 3.72 18.52
CA ILE A 175 3.56 5.15 18.15
C ILE A 175 2.18 5.79 18.34
N PHE A 176 1.13 5.18 17.77
CA PHE A 176 -0.23 5.73 17.90
C PHE A 176 -0.64 5.84 19.36
N LYS A 177 -0.38 4.79 20.15
CA LYS A 177 -0.68 4.77 21.58
C LYS A 177 0.08 5.85 22.35
N ASP A 178 1.32 6.16 21.98
CA ASP A 178 2.13 7.22 22.62
C ASP A 178 1.55 8.62 22.38
N LYS A 179 0.82 8.79 21.28
CA LYS A 179 0.05 10.00 20.96
C LYS A 179 -1.39 9.99 21.49
N GLY A 180 -1.77 9.00 22.29
CA GLY A 180 -3.15 8.86 22.77
C GLY A 180 -4.15 8.43 21.69
N LEU A 181 -3.66 7.92 20.56
CA LEU A 181 -4.44 7.44 19.43
C LEU A 181 -4.48 5.91 19.41
N SER A 182 -5.36 5.35 18.58
CA SER A 182 -5.43 3.91 18.37
C SER A 182 -5.24 3.56 16.90
N TYR A 183 -4.42 2.54 16.64
CA TYR A 183 -4.30 1.91 15.33
C TYR A 183 -4.66 0.43 15.40
N SER A 184 -5.43 -0.04 14.42
CA SER A 184 -5.64 -1.46 14.17
C SER A 184 -5.87 -1.71 12.68
N LYS A 185 -5.60 -2.94 12.21
CA LYS A 185 -5.89 -3.34 10.82
C LYS A 185 -7.36 -3.13 10.42
N LYS A 186 -8.27 -3.25 11.39
CA LYS A 186 -9.72 -3.01 11.19
C LYS A 186 -10.07 -1.52 11.24
N PHE A 187 -9.37 -0.72 12.01
CA PHE A 187 -9.61 0.71 12.14
C PHE A 187 -8.27 1.46 12.07
N PRO A 188 -7.78 1.77 10.85
CA PRO A 188 -6.53 2.51 10.68
C PRO A 188 -6.55 3.95 11.23
N GLY A 189 -7.74 4.49 11.56
CA GLY A 189 -7.90 5.82 12.16
C GLY A 189 -7.24 6.91 11.33
N GLU A 190 -6.46 7.75 12.01
CA GLU A 190 -5.72 8.88 11.42
C GLU A 190 -4.87 8.51 10.18
N ALA A 191 -4.44 7.24 10.04
CA ALA A 191 -3.67 6.81 8.87
C ALA A 191 -4.43 6.96 7.54
N GLN A 192 -5.77 7.01 7.56
CA GLN A 192 -6.61 7.24 6.38
C GLN A 192 -6.66 8.70 5.95
N GLU A 193 -6.40 9.62 6.87
CA GLU A 193 -6.66 11.03 6.65
C GLU A 193 -5.69 11.65 5.63
N GLN A 194 -6.10 12.77 5.04
CA GLN A 194 -5.26 13.47 4.06
C GLN A 194 -3.97 14.00 4.69
N TYR A 195 -4.00 14.42 5.96
CA TYR A 195 -2.87 15.10 6.60
C TYR A 195 -1.69 14.13 6.88
N TYR A 196 -1.89 13.03 7.61
CA TYR A 196 -1.80 11.71 7.02
C TYR A 196 -0.75 11.44 5.94
N LEU A 197 -1.34 11.10 4.79
CA LEU A 197 -0.73 10.93 3.50
C LEU A 197 0.21 12.09 3.11
N ASN A 198 -0.19 13.35 3.34
CA ASN A 198 0.64 14.50 3.01
C ASN A 198 1.98 14.51 3.74
N GLN A 199 2.05 14.00 4.98
CA GLN A 199 3.31 13.88 5.71
C GLN A 199 4.20 12.75 5.16
N LEU A 200 3.60 11.66 4.65
CA LEU A 200 4.35 10.63 3.92
C LEU A 200 4.92 11.19 2.60
N LYS A 201 4.11 11.94 1.84
CA LYS A 201 4.56 12.63 0.61
C LYS A 201 5.72 13.58 0.90
N LYS A 202 5.62 14.41 1.94
CA LYS A 202 6.73 15.29 2.37
C LYS A 202 8.01 14.53 2.71
N ARG A 203 7.92 13.27 3.16
CA ARG A 203 9.11 12.45 3.45
C ARG A 203 9.80 12.01 2.16
N ILE A 204 9.06 11.49 1.19
CA ILE A 204 9.63 11.07 -0.10
C ILE A 204 10.15 12.27 -0.92
N ASP A 205 9.60 13.47 -0.71
CA ASP A 205 10.11 14.69 -1.35
C ASP A 205 11.44 15.18 -0.75
N LYS A 206 11.69 14.87 0.52
CA LYS A 206 12.84 15.39 1.29
C LYS A 206 13.96 14.38 1.48
N THR A 207 13.71 13.11 1.23
CA THR A 207 14.66 12.00 1.46
C THR A 207 14.43 10.90 0.45
N GLU A 208 15.42 10.02 0.27
CA GLU A 208 15.30 8.83 -0.59
C GLU A 208 14.58 7.64 0.09
N HIS A 209 13.79 7.92 1.14
CA HIS A 209 13.10 6.91 1.93
C HIS A 209 11.80 6.46 1.24
N LEU A 210 11.25 5.32 1.67
CA LEU A 210 9.94 4.83 1.22
C LEU A 210 9.82 4.71 -0.30
N LYS A 211 10.83 4.12 -0.95
CA LYS A 211 10.89 4.00 -2.41
C LYS A 211 9.67 3.28 -2.97
N THR A 212 9.17 2.27 -2.28
CA THR A 212 8.01 1.52 -2.76
C THR A 212 6.70 2.32 -2.62
N PHE A 213 6.56 3.13 -1.57
CA PHE A 213 5.47 4.10 -1.48
C PHE A 213 5.56 5.17 -2.57
N GLN A 214 6.77 5.66 -2.88
CA GLN A 214 6.98 6.62 -3.96
C GLN A 214 6.54 6.05 -5.32
N LYS A 215 6.77 4.76 -5.60
CA LYS A 215 6.25 4.09 -6.82
C LYS A 215 4.72 4.22 -6.92
N PHE A 216 4.00 4.01 -5.81
CA PHE A 216 2.54 4.17 -5.76
C PHE A 216 2.10 5.64 -5.99
N ILE A 217 2.78 6.60 -5.37
CA ILE A 217 2.48 8.03 -5.58
C ILE A 217 2.74 8.44 -7.02
N ASN A 218 3.86 8.03 -7.61
CA ASN A 218 4.20 8.31 -9.01
C ASN A 218 3.14 7.73 -9.96
N PHE A 219 2.66 6.51 -9.71
CA PHE A 219 1.57 5.93 -10.47
C PHE A 219 0.31 6.83 -10.42
N CYS A 220 -0.12 7.24 -9.22
CA CYS A 220 -1.29 8.10 -9.07
C CYS A 220 -1.11 9.46 -9.75
N ASP A 221 0.07 10.07 -9.63
CA ASP A 221 0.38 11.35 -10.27
C ASP A 221 0.39 11.22 -11.80
N ASN A 222 0.92 10.12 -12.36
CA ASN A 222 0.87 9.83 -13.80
C ASN A 222 -0.56 9.66 -14.31
N ILE A 223 -1.39 8.90 -13.58
CA ILE A 223 -2.82 8.73 -13.87
C ILE A 223 -3.53 10.09 -13.92
N ARG A 224 -3.18 11.00 -13.01
CA ARG A 224 -3.75 12.34 -12.95
C ARG A 224 -3.26 13.27 -14.05
N GLN A 225 -2.00 13.14 -14.46
CA GLN A 225 -1.44 13.92 -15.57
C GLN A 225 -2.06 13.49 -16.91
N ASN A 226 -2.23 12.19 -17.13
CA ASN A 226 -2.89 11.64 -18.33
C ASN A 226 -4.40 11.96 -18.40
N PHE A 227 -4.98 12.47 -17.31
CA PHE A 227 -6.35 12.97 -17.27
C PHE A 227 -6.47 14.44 -17.72
N ARG A 228 -5.42 15.25 -17.59
CA ARG A 228 -5.42 16.67 -17.97
C ARG A 228 -5.10 16.87 -19.45
#